data_AF-A0A9P4S3Z0-F1
#
_entry.id   AF-A0A9P4S3Z0-F1
#
_cell.length_a   1.000
_cell.length_b   1.000
_cell.length_c   1.000
_cell.angle_alpha   90.00
_cell.angle_beta   90.00
_cell.angle_gamma   90.00
#
_symmetry.space_group_name_H-M   'P 1'
#
loop_
_entity.id
_entity.type
_entity.pdbx_description
1 polymer ?
#
loop_
_entity_poly.entity_id
_entity_poly.type
_entity_poly.pdbx_seq_one_letter_code
_entity_poly.pdbx_strand_id
1 'polypeptide(L)'
;MERLGGPVPLPLEPTFNSEMPYWKPQVKVDDRTRAFTHRLLRDFHYQWRHIFRNRYNSVTLRVLARAIIRLSTLDFEVHENTGGLGPRGVHVWITQLPAWKPFEADVVRVGNVCVVLYQAIQEGLSIVQQHVSSQKFSNTESPSTTDSGETQAHYMILSIRHIMLCYATGPDLFQHTAPEPLFNGDYGIGPPSDLALDYLTWATASARPSILTPLRSLPIEVQDIILNYISVGTVVAAKVGCLLGLGSLFLWKDGPLKVALQERYLIRHSGSSVESEVWFGEHRSGIVYLARGSYRRYD
;
A
#
# COMPACT_ATOMS: atom_id res chain seq x y z
N MET A 1 -4.54 32.89 -34.86
CA MET A 1 -4.74 31.83 -33.84
C MET A 1 -3.39 31.17 -33.61
N GLU A 2 -2.63 31.70 -32.66
CA GLU A 2 -1.31 31.17 -32.30
C GLU A 2 -1.47 29.92 -31.42
N ARG A 3 -0.75 28.86 -31.77
CA ARG A 3 -0.63 27.64 -30.98
C ARG A 3 0.47 27.86 -29.94
N LEU A 4 0.09 28.07 -28.68
CA LEU A 4 1.00 28.02 -27.54
C LEU A 4 0.79 26.69 -26.82
N GLY A 5 1.80 25.83 -26.92
CA GLY A 5 1.90 24.58 -26.20
C GLY A 5 3.36 24.13 -26.28
N GLY A 6 4.23 24.85 -25.58
CA GLY A 6 5.63 24.46 -25.43
C GLY A 6 5.75 23.09 -24.75
N PRO A 7 6.93 22.44 -24.86
CA PRO A 7 7.15 21.12 -24.28
C PRO A 7 6.88 21.17 -22.76
N VAL A 8 6.07 20.22 -22.29
CA VAL A 8 5.84 19.97 -20.87
C VAL A 8 7.20 19.76 -20.21
N PRO A 9 7.58 20.51 -19.17
CA PRO A 9 8.84 20.29 -18.48
C PRO A 9 8.87 18.86 -17.93
N LEU A 10 9.92 18.11 -18.26
CA LEU A 10 10.22 16.83 -17.63
C LEU A 10 10.23 17.03 -16.11
N PRO A 11 9.70 16.09 -15.30
CA PRO A 11 9.85 16.15 -13.86
C PRO A 11 11.33 16.21 -13.53
N LEU A 12 11.75 17.26 -12.83
CA LEU A 12 13.11 17.39 -12.30
C LEU A 12 13.41 16.13 -11.47
N GLU A 13 14.28 15.27 -11.98
CA GLU A 13 14.87 14.21 -11.17
C GLU A 13 15.57 14.89 -9.98
N PRO A 14 15.31 14.43 -8.74
CA PRO A 14 15.90 15.09 -7.59
C PRO A 14 17.42 14.91 -7.65
N THR A 15 18.15 16.03 -7.70
CA THR A 15 19.61 16.06 -7.70
C THR A 15 20.10 15.70 -6.30
N PHE A 16 20.35 14.41 -6.04
CA PHE A 16 21.00 13.95 -4.82
C PHE A 16 22.52 14.05 -4.99
N ASN A 17 23.21 14.54 -3.97
CA ASN A 17 24.67 14.53 -3.93
C ASN A 17 25.17 13.08 -4.05
N SER A 18 25.82 12.77 -5.18
CA SER A 18 26.27 11.43 -5.59
C SER A 18 27.43 10.86 -4.77
N GLU A 19 27.94 11.58 -3.77
CA GLU A 19 29.19 11.25 -3.08
C GLU A 19 29.01 10.25 -1.92
N MET A 20 27.80 10.03 -1.41
CA MET A 20 27.54 9.01 -0.38
C MET A 20 26.81 7.79 -0.95
N PRO A 21 27.30 6.56 -0.71
CA PRO A 21 26.57 5.37 -1.13
C PRO A 21 25.25 5.28 -0.35
N TYR A 22 24.15 5.14 -1.08
CA TYR A 22 22.84 4.90 -0.48
C TYR A 22 22.85 3.64 0.38
N TRP A 23 22.14 3.71 1.51
CA TRP A 23 21.85 2.54 2.31
C TRP A 23 20.97 1.57 1.53
N LYS A 24 21.28 0.27 1.63
CA LYS A 24 20.53 -0.82 0.96
C LYS A 24 20.10 -1.83 2.02
N PRO A 25 18.93 -1.63 2.67
CA PRO A 25 18.42 -2.57 3.65
C PRO A 25 18.13 -3.93 3.01
N GLN A 26 18.33 -5.01 3.76
CA GLN A 26 17.88 -6.34 3.36
C GLN A 26 16.38 -6.48 3.65
N VAL A 27 15.55 -6.01 2.73
CA VAL A 27 14.12 -5.99 2.96
C VAL A 27 13.53 -7.39 2.78
N LYS A 28 13.06 -7.98 3.90
CA LYS A 28 12.38 -9.27 3.94
C LYS A 28 10.89 -9.08 4.20
N VAL A 29 10.07 -9.42 3.23
CA VAL A 29 8.61 -9.43 3.33
C VAL A 29 8.13 -10.87 3.16
N ASP A 30 7.29 -11.32 4.09
CA ASP A 30 6.62 -12.63 4.00
C ASP A 30 5.88 -12.78 2.66
N ASP A 31 6.10 -13.90 1.97
CA ASP A 31 5.61 -14.12 0.60
C ASP A 31 4.08 -14.02 0.48
N ARG A 32 3.36 -14.46 1.52
CA ARG A 32 1.89 -14.36 1.57
C ARG A 32 1.45 -12.91 1.64
N THR A 33 2.03 -12.15 2.56
CA THR A 33 1.83 -10.70 2.67
C THR A 33 2.18 -10.01 1.36
N ARG A 34 3.33 -10.35 0.76
CA ARG A 34 3.80 -9.79 -0.51
C ARG A 34 2.79 -10.02 -1.63
N ALA A 35 2.36 -11.27 -1.84
CA ALA A 35 1.42 -11.64 -2.90
C ALA A 35 0.05 -10.95 -2.78
N PHE A 36 -0.44 -10.77 -1.57
CA PHE A 36 -1.71 -10.08 -1.33
C PHE A 36 -1.55 -8.55 -1.42
N THR A 37 -0.63 -7.99 -0.63
CA THR A 37 -0.49 -6.54 -0.46
C THR A 37 0.02 -5.85 -1.73
N HIS A 38 0.95 -6.47 -2.47
CA HIS A 38 1.47 -5.89 -3.72
C HIS A 38 0.35 -5.76 -4.75
N ARG A 39 -0.47 -6.80 -4.88
CA ARG A 39 -1.59 -6.78 -5.83
C ARG A 39 -2.62 -5.73 -5.41
N LEU A 40 -2.97 -5.67 -4.13
CA LEU A 40 -3.89 -4.68 -3.57
C LEU A 40 -3.41 -3.23 -3.83
N LEU A 41 -2.13 -2.93 -3.58
CA LEU A 41 -1.55 -1.60 -3.80
C LEU A 41 -1.44 -1.24 -5.28
N ARG A 42 -1.16 -2.22 -6.16
CA ARG A 42 -1.17 -2.02 -7.63
C ARG A 42 -2.59 -1.76 -8.16
N ASP A 43 -3.58 -2.47 -7.64
CA ASP A 43 -4.97 -2.25 -8.01
C ASP A 43 -5.47 -0.89 -7.47
N PHE A 44 -5.01 -0.47 -6.29
CA PHE A 44 -5.25 0.88 -5.75
C PHE A 44 -4.65 1.97 -6.64
N HIS A 45 -3.38 1.81 -7.04
CA HIS A 45 -2.70 2.67 -8.02
C HIS A 45 -3.50 2.83 -9.29
N TYR A 46 -3.94 1.70 -9.85
CA TYR A 46 -4.73 1.66 -11.07
C TYR A 46 -6.05 2.40 -10.91
N GLN A 47 -6.78 2.10 -9.83
CA GLN A 47 -8.12 2.63 -9.61
C GLN A 47 -8.14 4.15 -9.41
N TRP A 48 -7.11 4.70 -8.76
CA TRP A 48 -6.97 6.13 -8.46
C TRP A 48 -5.97 6.86 -9.36
N ARG A 49 -5.58 6.26 -10.49
CA ARG A 49 -4.59 6.78 -11.44
C ARG A 49 -4.83 8.24 -11.87
N HIS A 50 -6.08 8.66 -11.99
CA HIS A 50 -6.42 10.04 -12.39
C HIS A 50 -6.00 11.07 -11.34
N ILE A 51 -5.96 10.69 -10.07
CA ILE A 51 -5.43 11.57 -9.02
C ILE A 51 -3.92 11.55 -9.03
N PHE A 52 -3.30 10.36 -9.10
CA PHE A 52 -1.84 10.21 -9.04
C PHE A 52 -1.10 10.93 -10.19
N ARG A 53 -1.71 10.99 -11.39
CA ARG A 53 -1.17 11.72 -12.55
C ARG A 53 -1.07 13.23 -12.31
N ASN A 54 -2.00 13.78 -11.54
CA ASN A 54 -2.13 15.21 -11.36
C ASN A 54 -1.30 15.71 -10.17
N ARG A 55 -1.10 17.02 -10.11
CA ARG A 55 -0.66 17.68 -8.88
C ARG A 55 -1.83 17.71 -7.91
N TYR A 56 -1.56 17.42 -6.65
CA TYR A 56 -2.53 17.47 -5.57
C TYR A 56 -1.99 18.35 -4.43
N ASN A 57 -2.87 18.84 -3.56
CA ASN A 57 -2.44 19.65 -2.41
C ASN A 57 -1.98 18.77 -1.24
N SER A 58 -1.51 19.39 -0.15
CA SER A 58 -1.05 18.68 1.05
C SER A 58 -2.14 17.85 1.71
N VAL A 59 -3.38 18.35 1.75
CA VAL A 59 -4.52 17.61 2.33
C VAL A 59 -4.76 16.30 1.57
N THR A 60 -4.87 16.36 0.25
CA THR A 60 -5.03 15.17 -0.60
C THR A 60 -3.83 14.23 -0.46
N LEU A 61 -2.60 14.74 -0.36
CA LEU A 61 -1.43 13.92 -0.07
C LEU A 61 -1.62 13.13 1.23
N ARG A 62 -2.05 13.80 2.32
CA ARG A 62 -2.28 13.14 3.62
C ARG A 62 -3.43 12.12 3.57
N VAL A 63 -4.49 12.40 2.80
CA VAL A 63 -5.58 11.44 2.57
C VAL A 63 -5.08 10.18 1.86
N LEU A 64 -4.34 10.34 0.76
CA LEU A 64 -3.80 9.23 -0.01
C LEU A 64 -2.77 8.45 0.79
N ALA A 65 -1.88 9.15 1.52
CA ALA A 65 -0.89 8.53 2.39
C ALA A 65 -1.57 7.63 3.44
N ARG A 66 -2.62 8.12 4.08
CA ARG A 66 -3.36 7.32 5.06
C ARG A 66 -3.97 6.07 4.44
N ALA A 67 -4.56 6.17 3.25
CA ALA A 67 -5.10 5.00 2.56
C ALA A 67 -4.00 3.98 2.22
N ILE A 68 -2.86 4.44 1.71
CA ILE A 68 -1.70 3.57 1.39
C ILE A 68 -1.21 2.84 2.64
N ILE A 69 -1.05 3.56 3.76
CA ILE A 69 -0.66 2.97 5.04
C ILE A 69 -1.69 1.95 5.51
N ARG A 70 -2.99 2.28 5.46
CA ARG A 70 -4.06 1.34 5.83
C ARG A 70 -4.04 0.06 5.00
N LEU A 71 -3.78 0.17 3.69
CA LEU A 71 -3.65 -1.00 2.81
C LEU A 71 -2.40 -1.81 3.14
N SER A 72 -1.25 -1.17 3.40
CA SER A 72 0.01 -1.87 3.72
C SER A 72 0.01 -2.53 5.10
N THR A 73 -0.72 -1.95 6.06
CA THR A 73 -0.91 -2.52 7.41
C THR A 73 -2.11 -3.45 7.51
N LEU A 74 -2.83 -3.68 6.40
CA LEU A 74 -4.07 -4.47 6.37
C LEU A 74 -5.18 -3.94 7.31
N ASP A 75 -5.13 -2.65 7.64
CA ASP A 75 -6.11 -1.92 8.45
C ASP A 75 -7.26 -1.39 7.58
N PHE A 76 -8.04 -2.30 7.03
CA PHE A 76 -9.23 -2.00 6.24
C PHE A 76 -10.29 -3.08 6.42
N GLU A 77 -11.53 -2.80 6.09
CA GLU A 77 -12.60 -3.81 6.09
C GLU A 77 -12.81 -4.35 4.68
N VAL A 78 -13.26 -5.60 4.59
CA VAL A 78 -13.71 -6.18 3.33
C VAL A 78 -15.18 -6.51 3.52
N HIS A 79 -16.05 -5.83 2.77
CA HIS A 79 -17.48 -6.09 2.78
C HIS A 79 -17.81 -7.02 1.63
N GLU A 80 -18.45 -8.15 1.96
CA GLU A 80 -18.83 -9.16 0.99
C GLU A 80 -20.27 -8.96 0.57
N ASN A 81 -20.47 -8.75 -0.72
CA ASN A 81 -21.78 -8.61 -1.32
C ASN A 81 -22.13 -9.87 -2.14
N THR A 82 -23.14 -10.60 -1.70
CA THR A 82 -23.61 -11.85 -2.32
C THR A 82 -24.76 -11.65 -3.31
N GLY A 83 -25.28 -10.43 -3.51
CA GLY A 83 -26.31 -10.16 -4.51
C GLY A 83 -26.86 -8.73 -4.53
N GLY A 84 -27.49 -8.34 -5.65
CA GLY A 84 -28.28 -7.10 -5.75
C GLY A 84 -28.17 -6.38 -7.09
N LEU A 85 -29.16 -5.54 -7.37
CA LEU A 85 -29.10 -4.50 -8.40
C LEU A 85 -28.18 -3.38 -7.89
N GLY A 86 -26.89 -3.49 -8.18
CA GLY A 86 -25.94 -2.41 -7.92
C GLY A 86 -26.20 -1.21 -8.85
N PRO A 87 -25.85 0.02 -8.41
CA PRO A 87 -25.89 1.19 -9.29
C PRO A 87 -25.04 0.92 -10.54
N ARG A 88 -25.49 1.34 -11.73
CA ARG A 88 -24.66 1.26 -12.94
C ARG A 88 -23.57 2.34 -12.88
N GLY A 89 -22.34 2.02 -13.30
CA GLY A 89 -21.28 3.01 -13.42
C GLY A 89 -19.89 2.43 -13.21
N VAL A 90 -18.91 3.32 -13.05
CA VAL A 90 -17.56 2.96 -12.60
C VAL A 90 -17.48 2.97 -11.07
N HIS A 91 -16.59 2.18 -10.49
CA HIS A 91 -16.36 2.23 -9.03
C HIS A 91 -15.65 3.51 -8.59
N VAL A 92 -14.73 4.03 -9.42
CA VAL A 92 -14.07 5.32 -9.21
C VAL A 92 -14.10 6.12 -10.49
N TRP A 93 -14.74 7.28 -10.46
CA TRP A 93 -14.83 8.18 -11.60
C TRP A 93 -13.73 9.23 -11.59
N ILE A 94 -13.44 9.81 -12.77
CA ILE A 94 -12.35 10.75 -12.96
C ILE A 94 -12.50 12.06 -12.15
N THR A 95 -13.74 12.42 -11.80
CA THR A 95 -14.02 13.60 -10.96
C THR A 95 -14.10 13.27 -9.48
N GLN A 96 -13.99 11.99 -9.11
CA GLN A 96 -14.16 11.54 -7.74
C GLN A 96 -12.86 11.76 -6.96
N LEU A 97 -12.99 12.38 -5.79
CA LEU A 97 -11.91 12.60 -4.84
C LEU A 97 -12.07 11.65 -3.64
N PRO A 98 -10.96 11.26 -2.99
CA PRO A 98 -11.03 10.41 -1.81
C PRO A 98 -11.70 11.18 -0.67
N ALA A 99 -12.80 10.65 -0.16
CA ALA A 99 -13.53 11.23 0.98
C ALA A 99 -12.99 10.74 2.34
N TRP A 100 -11.84 10.08 2.36
CA TRP A 100 -11.28 9.50 3.57
C TRP A 100 -10.64 10.55 4.46
N LYS A 101 -10.63 10.31 5.77
CA LYS A 101 -10.02 11.23 6.74
C LYS A 101 -8.50 11.34 6.50
N PRO A 102 -7.92 12.55 6.41
CA PRO A 102 -6.47 12.70 6.28
C PRO A 102 -5.72 12.31 7.57
N PHE A 103 -4.39 12.26 7.50
CA PHE A 103 -3.56 12.43 8.69
C PHE A 103 -3.61 13.89 9.18
N GLU A 104 -3.55 14.07 10.49
CA GLU A 104 -3.61 15.41 11.11
C GLU A 104 -2.30 16.19 10.97
N ALA A 105 -1.17 15.48 10.83
CA ALA A 105 0.18 16.04 10.76
C ALA A 105 0.97 15.49 9.56
N ASP A 106 2.06 16.18 9.20
CA ASP A 106 2.99 15.74 8.14
C ASP A 106 4.00 14.69 8.63
N VAL A 107 4.19 14.59 9.94
CA VAL A 107 5.00 13.53 10.58
C VAL A 107 4.08 12.71 11.46
N VAL A 108 3.93 11.43 11.14
CA VAL A 108 3.02 10.52 11.84
C VAL A 108 3.72 9.23 12.21
N ARG A 109 3.44 8.70 13.40
CA ARG A 109 4.00 7.42 13.83
C ARG A 109 3.11 6.27 13.37
N VAL A 110 3.71 5.27 12.73
CA VAL A 110 3.06 4.05 12.25
C VAL A 110 3.84 2.86 12.77
N GLY A 111 3.39 2.27 13.88
CA GLY A 111 4.17 1.28 14.61
C GLY A 111 5.49 1.87 15.11
N ASN A 112 6.60 1.27 14.68
CA ASN A 112 7.96 1.68 15.04
C ASN A 112 8.59 2.67 14.05
N VAL A 113 7.92 3.01 12.94
CA VAL A 113 8.46 3.94 11.94
C VAL A 113 7.74 5.29 12.00
N CYS A 114 8.51 6.38 11.88
CA CYS A 114 7.99 7.73 11.67
C CYS A 114 7.83 7.99 10.18
N VAL A 115 6.59 8.16 9.73
CA VAL A 115 6.26 8.45 8.33
C VAL A 115 6.21 9.96 8.12
N VAL A 116 7.00 10.46 7.17
CA VAL A 116 7.12 11.87 6.82
C VAL A 116 6.49 12.12 5.45
N LEU A 117 5.50 13.01 5.39
CA LEU A 117 4.57 13.19 4.28
C LEU A 117 4.85 14.49 3.52
N TYR A 118 5.61 14.40 2.43
CA TYR A 118 5.99 15.57 1.62
C TYR A 118 6.01 15.25 0.14
N GLN A 119 5.61 16.21 -0.71
CA GLN A 119 5.60 16.02 -2.17
C GLN A 119 7.02 15.90 -2.75
N ALA A 120 7.95 16.70 -2.24
CA ALA A 120 9.36 16.64 -2.60
C ALA A 120 10.12 15.83 -1.55
N ILE A 121 10.84 14.80 -1.98
CA ILE A 121 11.62 13.93 -1.08
C ILE A 121 12.71 14.74 -0.34
N GLN A 122 13.29 15.77 -0.98
CA GLN A 122 14.31 16.63 -0.37
C GLN A 122 13.78 17.44 0.83
N GLU A 123 12.56 17.95 0.73
CA GLU A 123 11.89 18.63 1.84
C GLU A 123 11.63 17.64 2.98
N GLY A 124 11.15 16.44 2.65
CA GLY A 124 10.98 15.36 3.63
C GLY A 124 12.27 15.00 4.35
N LEU A 125 13.41 14.93 3.63
CA LEU A 125 14.72 14.68 4.21
C LEU A 125 15.15 15.77 5.18
N SER A 126 14.95 17.04 4.81
CA SER A 126 15.27 18.18 5.67
C SER A 126 14.48 18.13 6.98
N ILE A 127 13.21 17.74 6.91
CA ILE A 127 12.35 17.55 8.09
C ILE A 127 12.81 16.38 8.95
N VAL A 128 13.20 15.26 8.34
CA VAL A 128 13.75 14.12 9.09
C VAL A 128 15.04 14.53 9.80
N GLN A 129 15.96 15.22 9.13
CA GLN A 129 17.20 15.71 9.73
C GLN A 129 16.92 16.66 10.90
N GLN A 130 16.02 17.62 10.71
CA GLN A 130 15.59 18.53 11.78
C GLN A 130 14.95 17.77 12.96
N HIS A 131 14.14 16.74 12.67
CA HIS A 131 13.52 15.91 13.70
C HIS A 131 14.57 15.11 14.49
N VAL A 132 15.57 14.53 13.80
CA VAL A 132 16.70 13.82 14.41
C VAL A 132 17.55 14.75 15.28
N SER A 133 17.84 15.97 14.80
CA SER A 133 18.65 16.96 15.53
C SER A 133 17.91 17.61 16.71
N SER A 134 16.58 17.76 16.63
CA SER A 134 15.76 18.33 17.71
C SER A 134 15.42 17.32 18.80
N GLN A 135 15.40 16.03 18.47
CA GLN A 135 15.35 14.98 19.48
C GLN A 135 16.63 15.03 20.32
N LYS A 136 16.48 15.21 21.64
CA LYS A 136 17.37 14.52 22.58
C LYS A 136 17.16 13.04 22.30
N PHE A 137 17.97 12.47 21.41
CA PHE A 137 18.01 11.05 21.03
C PHE A 137 18.44 10.14 22.21
N SER A 138 18.14 10.57 23.43
CA SER A 138 18.58 10.04 24.71
C SER A 138 17.45 9.21 25.31
N ASN A 139 17.66 7.89 25.27
CA ASN A 139 17.35 6.93 26.34
C ASN A 139 16.06 6.10 26.31
N THR A 140 15.30 5.98 25.20
CA THR A 140 14.16 5.02 25.24
C THR A 140 13.90 4.18 23.99
N GLU A 141 14.56 4.43 22.86
CA GLU A 141 14.30 3.65 21.64
C GLU A 141 15.58 2.96 21.21
N SER A 142 15.87 1.82 21.85
CA SER A 142 16.84 0.87 21.30
C SER A 142 16.39 0.52 19.88
N PRO A 143 17.29 0.51 18.89
CA PRO A 143 16.95 0.13 17.52
C PRO A 143 16.26 -1.23 17.57
N SER A 144 14.98 -1.27 17.18
CA SER A 144 14.27 -2.54 17.06
C SER A 144 14.97 -3.32 15.96
N THR A 145 15.76 -4.28 16.40
CA THR A 145 16.41 -5.22 15.52
C THR A 145 15.32 -6.16 15.05
N THR A 146 15.21 -6.39 13.74
CA THR A 146 14.32 -7.45 13.24
C THR A 146 14.73 -8.79 13.85
N ASP A 147 13.85 -9.80 13.82
CA ASP A 147 14.17 -11.18 14.23
C ASP A 147 15.42 -11.74 13.50
N SER A 148 15.84 -11.12 12.39
CA SER A 148 17.04 -11.46 11.61
C SER A 148 18.32 -10.69 11.99
N GLY A 149 18.31 -9.83 13.00
CA GLY A 149 19.49 -9.06 13.38
C GLY A 149 19.69 -7.75 12.61
N GLU A 150 18.73 -7.32 11.79
CA GLU A 150 18.89 -6.17 10.88
C GLU A 150 18.31 -4.86 11.46
N THR A 151 18.94 -3.74 11.14
CA THR A 151 18.52 -2.40 11.53
C THR A 151 17.26 -1.97 10.79
N GLN A 152 16.15 -1.80 11.52
CA GLN A 152 14.89 -1.28 10.99
C GLN A 152 14.99 0.21 10.65
N ALA A 153 14.26 0.66 9.62
CA ALA A 153 14.18 2.08 9.31
C ALA A 153 13.45 2.85 10.44
N HIS A 154 14.04 3.95 10.89
CA HIS A 154 13.41 4.85 11.86
C HIS A 154 12.43 5.80 11.18
N TYR A 155 12.71 6.16 9.93
CA TYR A 155 11.88 7.08 9.15
C TYR A 155 11.55 6.52 7.77
N MET A 156 10.37 6.86 7.28
CA MET A 156 9.92 6.58 5.91
C MET A 156 9.37 7.87 5.32
N ILE A 157 10.01 8.40 4.29
CA ILE A 157 9.52 9.56 3.56
C ILE A 157 8.60 9.06 2.45
N LEU A 158 7.35 9.53 2.45
CA LEU A 158 6.32 9.13 1.51
C LEU A 158 5.78 10.35 0.75
N SER A 159 6.14 10.45 -0.52
CA SER A 159 5.60 11.48 -1.43
C SER A 159 4.42 11.02 -2.28
N ILE A 160 3.93 9.81 -2.02
CA ILE A 160 3.01 9.03 -2.86
C ILE A 160 3.67 8.57 -4.16
N ARG A 161 4.37 9.46 -4.87
CA ARG A 161 5.10 9.13 -6.11
C ARG A 161 6.39 8.37 -5.86
N HIS A 162 7.05 8.66 -4.74
CA HIS A 162 8.27 8.00 -4.33
C HIS A 162 8.22 7.63 -2.84
N ILE A 163 9.02 6.64 -2.49
CA ILE A 163 9.28 6.22 -1.12
C ILE A 163 10.79 6.20 -0.88
N MET A 164 11.21 6.64 0.31
CA MET A 164 12.59 6.55 0.75
C MET A 164 12.60 6.11 2.21
N LEU A 165 13.49 5.18 2.55
CA LEU A 165 13.71 4.76 3.92
C LEU A 165 14.94 5.47 4.47
N CYS A 166 14.86 5.86 5.74
CA CYS A 166 15.97 6.48 6.42
C CYS A 166 16.23 5.80 7.76
N TYR A 167 17.52 5.73 8.09
CA TYR A 167 18.04 5.16 9.29
C TYR A 167 18.97 6.16 9.95
N ALA A 168 18.82 6.34 11.27
CA ALA A 168 19.59 7.29 12.05
C ALA A 168 20.19 6.56 13.25
N THR A 169 21.51 6.45 13.32
CA THR A 169 22.23 5.85 14.46
C THR A 169 22.63 6.92 15.49
N GLY A 170 22.44 8.19 15.17
CA GLY A 170 22.78 9.34 16.01
C GLY A 170 22.54 10.66 15.27
N PRO A 171 22.83 11.81 15.91
CA PRO A 171 22.60 13.13 15.33
C PRO A 171 23.37 13.39 14.03
N ASP A 172 24.54 12.76 13.88
CA ASP A 172 25.45 12.97 12.73
C ASP A 172 25.54 11.77 11.79
N LEU A 173 24.99 10.61 12.17
CA LEU A 173 25.03 9.39 11.35
C LEU A 173 23.64 9.06 10.83
N PHE A 174 23.31 9.71 9.72
CA PHE A 174 22.07 9.57 8.99
C PHE A 174 22.33 8.90 7.63
N GLN A 175 21.61 7.82 7.35
CA GLN A 175 21.67 7.11 6.09
C GLN A 175 20.27 6.99 5.49
N HIS A 176 20.20 6.99 4.16
CA HIS A 176 18.94 6.82 3.45
C HIS A 176 19.11 5.97 2.19
N THR A 177 18.03 5.35 1.76
CA THR A 177 17.98 4.64 0.48
C THR A 177 17.94 5.62 -0.68
N ALA A 178 18.15 5.12 -1.91
CA ALA A 178 17.68 5.84 -3.08
C ALA A 178 16.14 5.96 -3.02
N PRO A 179 15.54 7.06 -3.54
CA PRO A 179 14.10 7.13 -3.68
C PRO A 179 13.62 6.14 -4.74
N GLU A 180 12.67 5.30 -4.36
CA GLU A 180 12.06 4.30 -5.23
C GLU A 180 10.70 4.77 -5.75
N PRO A 181 10.38 4.55 -7.04
CA PRO A 181 9.10 4.97 -7.62
C PRO A 181 7.94 4.11 -7.11
N LEU A 182 6.88 4.77 -6.66
CA LEU A 182 5.71 4.17 -6.03
C LEU A 182 4.44 4.44 -6.87
N PHE A 183 3.69 5.52 -6.66
CA PHE A 183 2.41 5.76 -7.34
C PHE A 183 2.44 6.96 -8.29
N ASN A 184 2.84 6.73 -9.55
CA ASN A 184 2.93 7.79 -10.57
C ASN A 184 1.64 8.00 -11.39
N GLY A 185 0.68 7.08 -11.29
CA GLY A 185 -0.55 7.06 -12.10
C GLY A 185 -0.38 6.87 -13.61
N ASP A 186 0.82 7.09 -14.16
CA ASP A 186 1.12 6.97 -15.58
C ASP A 186 1.37 5.50 -15.99
N TYR A 187 0.77 5.08 -17.09
CA TYR A 187 1.01 3.76 -17.68
C TYR A 187 2.37 3.69 -18.39
N GLY A 188 2.89 4.81 -18.89
CA GLY A 188 4.17 4.86 -19.59
C GLY A 188 5.38 4.71 -18.66
N ILE A 189 5.21 5.04 -17.37
CA ILE A 189 6.26 4.94 -16.34
C ILE A 189 6.22 3.58 -15.63
N GLY A 190 5.20 2.76 -15.89
CA GLY A 190 5.02 1.43 -15.32
C GLY A 190 4.30 1.43 -13.96
N PRO A 191 3.96 0.24 -13.45
CA PRO A 191 3.36 0.07 -12.13
C PRO A 191 4.34 0.44 -11.01
N PRO A 192 3.87 0.54 -9.75
CA PRO A 192 4.75 0.68 -8.60
C PRO A 192 5.88 -0.36 -8.60
N SER A 193 7.10 0.08 -8.29
CA SER A 193 8.29 -0.78 -8.15
C SER A 193 8.05 -1.83 -7.06
N ASP A 194 8.41 -3.09 -7.32
CA ASP A 194 8.32 -4.14 -6.30
C ASP A 194 9.16 -3.81 -5.06
N LEU A 195 10.31 -3.14 -5.24
CA LEU A 195 11.15 -2.68 -4.13
C LEU A 195 10.45 -1.57 -3.31
N ALA A 196 9.74 -0.66 -3.96
CA ALA A 196 8.96 0.37 -3.28
C ALA A 196 7.82 -0.22 -2.44
N LEU A 197 7.14 -1.25 -2.99
CA LEU A 197 6.09 -1.98 -2.28
C LEU A 197 6.66 -2.81 -1.12
N ASP A 198 7.83 -3.41 -1.31
CA ASP A 198 8.58 -4.11 -0.26
C ASP A 198 8.96 -3.14 0.87
N TYR A 199 9.52 -1.97 0.53
CA TYR A 199 9.87 -0.91 1.50
C TYR A 199 8.67 -0.49 2.34
N LEU A 200 7.52 -0.24 1.70
CA LEU A 200 6.30 0.14 2.39
C LEU A 200 5.81 -0.97 3.33
N THR A 201 5.76 -2.21 2.83
CA THR A 201 5.24 -3.37 3.59
C THR A 201 6.14 -3.76 4.77
N TRP A 202 7.46 -3.63 4.59
CA TRP A 202 8.46 -3.89 5.61
C TRP A 202 8.52 -2.79 6.67
N ALA A 203 8.59 -1.51 6.25
CA ALA A 203 8.65 -0.40 7.20
C ALA A 203 7.41 -0.34 8.09
N THR A 204 6.23 -0.65 7.54
CA THR A 204 4.96 -0.65 8.29
C THR A 204 4.62 -2.00 8.95
N ALA A 205 5.52 -2.98 8.90
CA ALA A 205 5.25 -4.32 9.44
C ALA A 205 4.91 -4.32 10.94
N SER A 206 5.59 -3.47 11.72
CA SER A 206 5.38 -3.34 13.17
C SER A 206 4.00 -2.77 13.55
N ALA A 207 3.32 -2.10 12.60
CA ALA A 207 1.96 -1.60 12.82
C ALA A 207 0.88 -2.66 12.56
N ARG A 208 1.25 -3.82 12.00
CA ARG A 208 0.32 -4.94 11.82
C ARG A 208 0.09 -5.64 13.15
N PRO A 209 -1.15 -6.04 13.47
CA PRO A 209 -1.42 -6.84 14.66
C PRO A 209 -0.59 -8.12 14.63
N SER A 210 0.33 -8.30 15.59
CA SER A 210 1.03 -9.56 15.78
C SER A 210 0.13 -10.50 16.59
N ILE A 211 -0.57 -11.39 15.90
CA ILE A 211 -1.45 -12.38 16.52
C ILE A 211 -0.76 -13.75 16.44
N LEU A 212 -0.20 -14.19 17.55
CA LEU A 212 0.31 -15.55 17.70
C LEU A 212 -0.87 -16.47 18.00
N THR A 213 -1.13 -17.42 17.10
CA THR A 213 -2.22 -18.38 17.25
C THR A 213 -1.66 -19.80 17.27
N PRO A 214 -2.24 -20.72 18.07
CA PRO A 214 -1.93 -22.14 18.00
C PRO A 214 -2.20 -22.74 16.62
N LEU A 215 -3.02 -22.08 15.79
CA LEU A 215 -3.32 -22.53 14.42
C LEU A 215 -2.08 -22.63 13.54
N ARG A 216 -1.01 -21.87 13.85
CA ARG A 216 0.26 -21.92 13.10
C ARG A 216 0.94 -23.29 13.18
N SER A 217 0.67 -24.10 14.20
CA SER A 217 1.23 -25.45 14.31
C SER A 217 0.45 -26.51 13.54
N LEU A 218 -0.72 -26.16 13.00
CA LEU A 218 -1.50 -27.08 12.17
C LEU A 218 -0.88 -27.22 10.79
N PRO A 219 -1.05 -28.36 10.09
CA PRO A 219 -0.69 -28.49 8.69
C PRO A 219 -1.34 -27.41 7.83
N ILE A 220 -0.64 -26.96 6.79
CA ILE A 220 -1.06 -25.83 5.96
C ILE A 220 -2.44 -26.06 5.32
N GLU A 221 -2.75 -27.31 4.97
CA GLU A 221 -4.02 -27.73 4.41
C GLU A 221 -5.17 -27.51 5.40
N VAL A 222 -4.93 -27.78 6.69
CA VAL A 222 -5.91 -27.55 7.76
C VAL A 222 -6.10 -26.05 7.98
N GLN A 223 -5.02 -25.27 7.94
CA GLN A 223 -5.10 -23.81 8.02
C GLN A 223 -5.93 -23.24 6.87
N ASP A 224 -5.72 -23.73 5.64
CA ASP A 224 -6.48 -23.31 4.45
C ASP A 224 -7.97 -23.68 4.56
N ILE A 225 -8.28 -24.88 5.05
CA ILE A 225 -9.66 -25.29 5.33
C ILE A 225 -10.29 -24.31 6.32
N ILE A 226 -9.62 -24.00 7.44
CA ILE A 226 -10.13 -23.06 8.45
C ILE A 226 -10.37 -21.68 7.82
N LEU A 227 -9.40 -21.15 7.07
CA LEU A 227 -9.52 -19.85 6.40
C LEU A 227 -10.69 -19.82 5.41
N ASN A 228 -10.96 -20.91 4.70
CA ASN A 228 -12.10 -21.01 3.78
C ASN A 228 -13.47 -21.03 4.49
N TYR A 229 -13.51 -21.36 5.78
CA TYR A 229 -14.76 -21.34 6.57
C TYR A 229 -15.10 -19.98 7.17
N ILE A 230 -14.14 -19.03 7.25
CA ILE A 230 -14.36 -17.76 7.95
C ILE A 230 -15.15 -16.73 7.13
N SER A 231 -15.25 -16.92 5.82
CA SER A 231 -15.85 -15.96 4.91
C SER A 231 -16.43 -16.64 3.67
N VAL A 232 -17.37 -15.97 3.00
CA VAL A 232 -17.96 -16.49 1.76
C VAL A 232 -17.02 -16.26 0.58
N GLY A 233 -16.31 -15.14 0.57
CA GLY A 233 -15.33 -14.77 -0.45
C GLY A 233 -13.88 -15.02 -0.04
N THR A 234 -13.02 -15.23 -1.04
CA THR A 234 -11.61 -15.59 -0.81
C THR A 234 -10.72 -14.41 -0.41
N VAL A 235 -11.15 -13.16 -0.65
CA VAL A 235 -10.36 -11.95 -0.33
C VAL A 235 -10.30 -11.72 1.18
N VAL A 236 -11.39 -11.92 1.91
CA VAL A 236 -11.40 -11.85 3.38
C VAL A 236 -10.49 -12.93 3.96
N ALA A 237 -10.63 -14.17 3.48
CA ALA A 237 -9.78 -15.29 3.90
C ALA A 237 -8.29 -15.00 3.68
N ALA A 238 -7.93 -14.46 2.52
CA ALA A 238 -6.55 -14.06 2.20
C ALA A 238 -6.04 -12.96 3.12
N LYS A 239 -6.85 -11.92 3.40
CA LYS A 239 -6.49 -10.84 4.34
C LYS A 239 -6.21 -11.41 5.74
N VAL A 240 -7.10 -12.27 6.25
CA VAL A 240 -6.94 -12.90 7.57
C VAL A 240 -5.73 -13.83 7.61
N GLY A 241 -5.49 -14.61 6.56
CA GLY A 241 -4.29 -15.43 6.42
C GLY A 241 -3.00 -14.59 6.50
N CYS A 242 -2.97 -13.42 5.87
CA CYS A 242 -1.84 -12.49 5.98
C CYS A 242 -1.67 -11.94 7.41
N LEU A 243 -2.76 -11.55 8.08
CA LEU A 243 -2.72 -11.02 9.45
C LEU A 243 -2.25 -12.08 10.47
N LEU A 244 -2.71 -13.31 10.33
CA LEU A 244 -2.40 -14.39 11.26
C LEU A 244 -1.13 -15.16 10.89
N GLY A 245 -0.58 -14.95 9.70
CA GLY A 245 0.52 -15.74 9.15
C GLY A 245 0.10 -17.20 8.89
N LEU A 246 -1.13 -17.41 8.42
CA LEU A 246 -1.74 -18.72 8.22
C LEU A 246 -2.03 -19.00 6.74
N GLY A 247 -2.06 -20.28 6.39
CA GLY A 247 -2.52 -20.77 5.10
C GLY A 247 -1.52 -20.56 3.96
N SER A 248 -1.87 -21.08 2.80
CA SER A 248 -1.10 -20.99 1.57
C SER A 248 -1.06 -19.57 1.01
N LEU A 249 -0.15 -19.33 0.06
CA LEU A 249 -0.08 -18.08 -0.67
C LEU A 249 -1.37 -17.85 -1.47
N PHE A 250 -1.98 -16.67 -1.34
CA PHE A 250 -3.21 -16.37 -2.05
C PHE A 250 -2.95 -16.18 -3.55
N LEU A 251 -3.51 -17.08 -4.36
CA LEU A 251 -3.30 -17.12 -5.81
C LEU A 251 -4.24 -16.19 -6.61
N TRP A 252 -5.00 -15.31 -5.93
CA TRP A 252 -6.03 -14.46 -6.55
C TRP A 252 -7.03 -15.28 -7.38
N LYS A 253 -7.52 -16.36 -6.78
CA LYS A 253 -8.50 -17.28 -7.36
C LYS A 253 -9.58 -17.63 -6.34
N ASP A 254 -10.72 -18.02 -6.87
CA ASP A 254 -11.85 -18.60 -6.15
C ASP A 254 -12.25 -19.88 -6.90
N GLY A 255 -11.74 -21.00 -6.41
CA GLY A 255 -11.73 -22.27 -7.15
C GLY A 255 -11.09 -22.11 -8.55
N PRO A 256 -11.81 -22.43 -9.64
CA PRO A 256 -11.30 -22.27 -11.01
C PRO A 256 -11.34 -20.80 -11.50
N LEU A 257 -12.03 -19.92 -10.79
CA LEU A 257 -12.28 -18.55 -11.23
C LEU A 257 -11.13 -17.63 -10.83
N LYS A 258 -10.77 -16.68 -11.70
CA LYS A 258 -9.78 -15.66 -11.36
C LYS A 258 -10.47 -14.52 -10.62
N VAL A 259 -9.93 -14.13 -9.47
CA VAL A 259 -10.34 -12.93 -8.75
C VAL A 259 -9.65 -11.74 -9.41
N ALA A 260 -10.45 -10.78 -9.89
CA ALA A 260 -9.94 -9.62 -10.60
C ALA A 260 -10.56 -8.32 -10.05
N LEU A 261 -9.80 -7.23 -10.19
CA LEU A 261 -10.29 -5.88 -9.93
C LEU A 261 -11.48 -5.56 -10.84
N GLN A 262 -12.55 -5.06 -10.24
CA GLN A 262 -13.74 -4.61 -10.94
C GLN A 262 -13.70 -3.09 -11.11
N GLU A 263 -13.61 -2.63 -12.36
CA GLU A 263 -13.59 -1.19 -12.67
C GLU A 263 -15.01 -0.59 -12.71
N ARG A 264 -16.00 -1.41 -13.03
CA ARG A 264 -17.39 -1.01 -13.26
C ARG A 264 -18.35 -1.89 -12.49
N TYR A 265 -19.36 -1.28 -11.91
CA TYR A 265 -20.49 -1.98 -11.33
C TYR A 265 -21.17 -2.82 -12.42
N LEU A 266 -21.44 -4.07 -12.08
CA LEU A 266 -22.25 -4.95 -12.91
C LEU A 266 -23.60 -5.21 -12.27
N ILE A 267 -24.61 -5.38 -13.11
CA ILE A 267 -25.85 -6.01 -12.68
C ILE A 267 -25.54 -7.47 -12.36
N ARG A 268 -25.82 -7.86 -11.11
CA ARG A 268 -25.55 -9.22 -10.62
C ARG A 268 -26.84 -9.98 -10.44
N HIS A 269 -26.87 -11.18 -10.99
CA HIS A 269 -27.96 -12.13 -10.79
C HIS A 269 -27.75 -12.88 -9.47
N SER A 270 -28.86 -13.36 -8.89
CA SER A 270 -28.85 -14.34 -7.80
C SER A 270 -27.97 -15.53 -8.18
N GLY A 271 -26.94 -15.83 -7.37
CA GLY A 271 -25.99 -16.93 -7.60
C GLY A 271 -24.66 -16.53 -8.24
N SER A 272 -24.40 -15.23 -8.47
CA SER A 272 -23.07 -14.76 -8.88
C SER A 272 -22.04 -14.88 -7.74
N SER A 273 -20.76 -15.02 -8.10
CA SER A 273 -19.63 -15.06 -7.15
C SER A 273 -19.61 -13.84 -6.23
N VAL A 274 -19.02 -13.98 -5.04
CA VAL A 274 -18.96 -12.92 -4.04
C VAL A 274 -18.17 -11.72 -4.55
N GLU A 275 -18.73 -10.53 -4.37
CA GLU A 275 -18.02 -9.27 -4.59
C GLU A 275 -17.40 -8.83 -3.27
N SER A 276 -16.09 -8.61 -3.25
CA SER A 276 -15.35 -8.16 -2.08
C SER A 276 -14.96 -6.70 -2.26
N GLU A 277 -15.66 -5.81 -1.58
CA GLU A 277 -15.38 -4.38 -1.58
C GLU A 277 -14.42 -4.04 -0.45
N VAL A 278 -13.38 -3.24 -0.69
CA VAL A 278 -12.46 -2.76 0.35
C VAL A 278 -12.93 -1.42 0.91
N TRP A 279 -13.00 -1.31 2.23
CA TRP A 279 -13.55 -0.16 2.96
C TRP A 279 -12.58 0.41 3.99
N PHE A 280 -12.63 1.73 4.13
CA PHE A 280 -11.89 2.52 5.10
C PHE A 280 -12.86 3.12 6.13
N GLY A 281 -13.31 2.30 7.08
CA GLY A 281 -14.43 2.68 7.94
C GLY A 281 -15.70 2.81 7.11
N GLU A 282 -16.41 3.93 7.24
CA GLU A 282 -17.69 4.18 6.54
C GLU A 282 -17.52 4.55 5.05
N HIS A 283 -16.29 4.59 4.53
CA HIS A 283 -16.03 5.03 3.16
C HIS A 283 -15.44 3.92 2.30
N ARG A 284 -15.99 3.75 1.08
CA ARG A 284 -15.43 2.84 0.07
C ARG A 284 -14.04 3.31 -0.35
N SER A 285 -13.11 2.36 -0.48
CA SER A 285 -11.78 2.62 -1.05
C SER A 285 -11.80 2.73 -2.58
N GLY A 286 -12.86 2.26 -3.23
CA GLY A 286 -12.96 2.13 -4.68
C GLY A 286 -12.37 0.83 -5.24
N ILE A 287 -11.64 0.04 -4.44
CA ILE A 287 -11.17 -1.30 -4.81
C ILE A 287 -12.31 -2.29 -4.58
N VAL A 288 -12.67 -3.01 -5.64
CA VAL A 288 -13.69 -4.05 -5.61
C VAL A 288 -13.18 -5.26 -6.37
N TYR A 289 -13.29 -6.44 -5.78
CA TYR A 289 -12.88 -7.70 -6.38
C TYR A 289 -14.06 -8.58 -6.69
N LEU A 290 -14.01 -9.27 -7.83
CA LEU A 290 -15.00 -10.27 -8.19
C LEU A 290 -14.32 -11.45 -8.88
N ALA A 291 -14.66 -12.67 -8.47
CA ALA A 291 -14.21 -13.89 -9.14
C ALA A 291 -15.00 -14.11 -10.43
N ARG A 292 -14.32 -14.31 -11.57
CA ARG A 292 -15.00 -14.55 -12.84
C ARG A 292 -14.40 -15.72 -13.61
N GLY A 293 -15.27 -16.39 -14.36
CA GLY A 293 -14.86 -17.26 -15.45
C GLY A 293 -14.23 -16.41 -16.55
N SER A 294 -13.19 -16.90 -17.20
CA SER A 294 -12.60 -16.27 -18.37
C SER A 294 -13.64 -16.23 -19.49
N TYR A 295 -14.45 -15.16 -19.55
CA TYR A 295 -15.24 -14.86 -20.72
C TYR A 295 -14.28 -14.51 -21.85
N ARG A 296 -14.15 -15.41 -22.82
CA ARG A 296 -13.65 -15.07 -24.15
C ARG A 296 -14.49 -13.89 -24.63
N ARG A 297 -13.89 -12.69 -24.73
CA ARG A 297 -14.44 -11.65 -25.59
C ARG A 297 -14.40 -12.25 -26.99
N TYR A 298 -15.56 -12.54 -27.56
CA TYR A 298 -15.67 -12.60 -29.01
C TYR A 298 -15.52 -11.16 -29.50
N ASP A 299 -14.47 -10.95 -30.30
CA ASP A 299 -14.20 -9.70 -31.01
C ASP A 299 -15.35 -9.34 -31.97
#